data_AF-A0A925NUW5-F1
#
_entry.id   AF-A0A925NUW5-F1
#
_cell.length_a   1.000
_cell.length_b   1.000
_cell.length_c   1.000
_cell.angle_alpha   90.00
_cell.angle_beta   90.00
_cell.angle_gamma   90.00
#
_symmetry.space_group_name_H-M   'P 1'
#
loop_
_entity.id
_entity.type
_entity.pdbx_description
1 polymer ?
#
loop_
_entity_poly.entity_id
_entity_poly.type
_entity_poly.pdbx_seq_one_letter_code
_entity_poly.pdbx_strand_id
1 'polypeptide(L)'
;MNTLHIILFVAVFGQANPQVESLVTRQQSSLGLLWAVEADIDVYYSNPNGKASDPPVHVWHYHWARDTQRERLHYRQLVGETKNKEQLSDRGDMLDDGSVRRVLMNWDYSKAEMVLPDGPNNISAQLRQRSRQPPRTIFLNPLANVILQAVQPQQMDIVRTVPEFIDESPQVTLVKTDQAGQEEVIAAHPDDRNGGNYKGCVTHLVFDAVHGGLICRQKTRSPANSHATLPNTIDLEIVKWSEPRPGVFLPLETRRTAVVFEAGDAKGQLAAESRMVISNVKVNEEVPESAFSLPFPKNLVVEDSTDPAKPVFHLWGADDKIAATSVDRIGLPVPVSSAPPEGWRWKAWLAPIVFAMVIVGLVGVWIYRRSKST
;
A
#
# COMPACT_ATOMS: atom_id res chain seq x y z
N MET A 1 17.38 -47.00 14.78
CA MET A 1 18.38 -46.10 15.39
C MET A 1 18.24 -44.75 14.72
N ASN A 2 17.64 -43.78 15.42
CA ASN A 2 17.37 -42.44 14.88
C ASN A 2 18.53 -41.52 15.25
N THR A 3 19.29 -41.08 14.25
CA THR A 3 20.44 -40.18 14.42
C THR A 3 19.92 -38.73 14.47
N LEU A 4 19.72 -38.25 15.69
CA LEU A 4 19.39 -36.86 15.99
C LEU A 4 20.58 -35.97 15.61
N HIS A 5 20.45 -35.19 14.53
CA HIS A 5 21.44 -34.18 14.17
C HIS A 5 21.26 -32.98 15.09
N ILE A 6 22.05 -32.93 16.16
CA ILE A 6 22.18 -31.73 17.00
C ILE A 6 23.03 -30.73 16.20
N ILE A 7 22.36 -29.77 15.58
CA ILE A 7 23.01 -28.58 15.02
C ILE A 7 23.42 -27.71 16.20
N LEU A 8 24.71 -27.71 16.51
CA LEU A 8 25.31 -26.89 17.55
C LEU A 8 25.30 -25.43 17.09
N PHE A 9 24.49 -24.59 17.73
CA PHE A 9 24.52 -23.14 17.56
C PHE A 9 25.82 -22.59 18.13
N VAL A 10 26.78 -22.24 17.26
CA VAL A 10 27.83 -21.30 17.63
C VAL A 10 27.25 -19.90 17.47
N ALA A 11 26.85 -19.30 18.58
CA ALA A 11 26.47 -17.90 18.63
C ALA A 11 27.74 -17.05 18.40
N VAL A 12 27.97 -16.64 17.16
CA VAL A 12 28.93 -15.57 16.84
C VAL A 12 28.20 -14.26 17.06
N PHE A 13 28.40 -13.65 18.23
CA PHE A 13 27.97 -12.29 18.49
C PHE A 13 28.91 -11.32 17.75
N GLY A 14 28.33 -10.47 16.89
CA GLY A 14 28.84 -9.11 16.67
C GLY A 14 30.09 -8.92 15.79
N GLN A 15 30.38 -9.80 14.84
CA GLN A 15 31.25 -9.43 13.71
C GLN A 15 30.41 -9.31 12.44
N ALA A 16 30.54 -8.18 11.73
CA ALA A 16 30.03 -8.02 10.38
C ALA A 16 30.49 -9.23 9.56
N ASN A 17 29.54 -10.08 9.15
CA ASN A 17 29.86 -11.23 8.32
C ASN A 17 30.10 -10.69 6.88
N PRO A 18 31.35 -10.65 6.39
CA PRO A 18 31.65 -10.01 5.10
C PRO A 18 30.94 -10.69 3.92
N GLN A 19 30.55 -11.96 4.08
CA GLN A 19 29.79 -12.68 3.07
C GLN A 19 28.33 -12.19 3.03
N VAL A 20 27.72 -11.94 4.19
CA VAL A 20 26.37 -11.35 4.27
C VAL A 20 26.40 -9.92 3.69
N GLU A 21 27.41 -9.12 4.05
CA GLU A 21 27.58 -7.77 3.51
C GLU A 21 27.73 -7.78 1.97
N SER A 22 28.50 -8.73 1.43
CA SER A 22 28.63 -8.90 -0.02
C SER A 22 27.30 -9.27 -0.70
N LEU A 23 26.49 -10.13 -0.07
CA LEU A 23 25.17 -10.50 -0.57
C LEU A 23 24.21 -9.31 -0.58
N VAL A 24 24.13 -8.58 0.54
CA VAL A 24 23.31 -7.38 0.68
C VAL A 24 23.75 -6.31 -0.34
N THR A 25 25.05 -6.10 -0.51
CA THR A 25 25.57 -5.14 -1.50
C THR A 25 25.20 -5.52 -2.92
N ARG A 26 25.31 -6.81 -3.28
CA ARG A 26 24.91 -7.32 -4.60
C ARG A 26 23.42 -7.11 -4.84
N GLN A 27 22.59 -7.43 -3.86
CA GLN A 27 21.14 -7.24 -3.90
C GLN A 27 20.77 -5.77 -4.08
N GLN A 28 21.37 -4.88 -3.29
CA GLN A 28 21.16 -3.43 -3.40
C GLN A 28 21.64 -2.86 -4.74
N SER A 29 22.74 -3.39 -5.29
CA SER A 29 23.23 -3.00 -6.62
C SER A 29 22.23 -3.37 -7.70
N SER A 30 21.68 -4.60 -7.64
CA SER A 30 20.67 -5.08 -8.58
C SER A 30 19.35 -4.31 -8.49
N LEU A 31 18.84 -4.06 -7.26
CA LEU A 31 17.71 -3.14 -7.06
C LEU A 31 18.04 -1.72 -7.48
N GLY A 32 19.29 -1.29 -7.35
CA GLY A 32 19.82 0.02 -7.76
C GLY A 32 19.60 0.32 -9.24
N LEU A 33 19.57 -0.72 -10.08
CA LEU A 33 19.29 -0.60 -11.50
C LEU A 33 17.83 -0.22 -11.79
N LEU A 34 16.93 -0.38 -10.82
CA LEU A 34 15.52 -0.03 -10.92
C LEU A 34 15.29 1.39 -10.39
N TRP A 35 14.77 2.30 -11.21
CA TRP A 35 14.47 3.67 -10.80
C TRP A 35 13.07 4.15 -11.23
N ALA A 36 12.40 3.42 -12.12
CA ALA A 36 10.98 3.62 -12.40
C ALA A 36 10.30 2.31 -12.75
N VAL A 37 9.06 2.13 -12.28
CA VAL A 37 8.19 0.98 -12.56
C VAL A 37 6.75 1.44 -12.74
N GLU A 38 6.15 1.05 -13.86
CA GLU A 38 4.70 0.98 -14.03
C GLU A 38 4.32 -0.50 -14.12
N ALA A 39 3.35 -0.96 -13.33
CA ALA A 39 2.95 -2.36 -13.31
C ALA A 39 1.54 -2.57 -12.77
N ASP A 40 0.89 -3.61 -13.27
CA ASP A 40 -0.36 -4.14 -12.74
C ASP A 40 -0.07 -5.40 -11.91
N ILE A 41 -0.67 -5.50 -10.72
CA ILE A 41 -0.50 -6.64 -9.82
C ILE A 41 -1.87 -7.21 -9.47
N ASP A 42 -2.16 -8.37 -10.05
CA ASP A 42 -3.36 -9.15 -9.79
C ASP A 42 -3.12 -10.09 -8.59
N VAL A 43 -3.98 -10.00 -7.58
CA VAL A 43 -3.91 -10.84 -6.37
C VAL A 43 -5.06 -11.84 -6.37
N TYR A 44 -4.69 -13.12 -6.43
CA TYR A 44 -5.59 -14.25 -6.37
C TYR A 44 -5.46 -14.90 -4.99
N TYR A 45 -6.58 -15.09 -4.29
CA TYR A 45 -6.63 -15.93 -3.10
C TYR A 45 -7.17 -17.31 -3.46
N SER A 46 -6.54 -18.35 -2.92
CA SER A 46 -7.03 -19.72 -3.01
C SER A 46 -7.78 -20.07 -1.73
N ASN A 47 -8.91 -20.76 -1.88
CA ASN A 47 -9.58 -21.38 -0.74
C ASN A 47 -8.76 -22.58 -0.22
N PRO A 48 -9.08 -23.15 0.96
CA PRO A 48 -8.39 -24.32 1.50
C PRO A 48 -8.41 -25.57 0.59
N ASN A 49 -9.26 -25.59 -0.45
CA ASN A 49 -9.33 -26.66 -1.45
C ASN A 49 -8.43 -26.39 -2.67
N GLY A 50 -7.60 -25.33 -2.64
CA GLY A 50 -6.65 -25.00 -3.70
C GLY A 50 -7.25 -24.36 -4.95
N LYS A 51 -8.55 -24.06 -4.97
CA LYS A 51 -9.16 -23.35 -6.09
C LYS A 51 -8.90 -21.85 -5.92
N ALA A 52 -8.11 -21.29 -6.85
CA ALA A 52 -7.89 -19.85 -6.94
C ALA A 52 -9.20 -19.12 -7.27
N SER A 53 -9.33 -17.91 -6.74
CA SER A 53 -10.34 -16.95 -7.18
C SER A 53 -10.16 -16.63 -8.66
N ASP A 54 -11.27 -16.43 -9.38
CA ASP A 54 -11.31 -15.94 -10.75
C ASP A 54 -12.65 -15.21 -10.92
N PRO A 55 -12.69 -13.88 -11.13
CA PRO A 55 -11.57 -12.95 -11.37
C PRO A 55 -10.65 -12.72 -10.13
N PRO A 56 -9.51 -12.01 -10.28
CA PRO A 56 -8.66 -11.62 -9.15
C PRO A 56 -9.44 -10.82 -8.09
N VAL A 57 -9.07 -10.98 -6.82
CA VAL A 57 -9.73 -10.30 -5.69
C VAL A 57 -9.30 -8.84 -5.60
N HIS A 58 -8.03 -8.57 -5.89
CA HIS A 58 -7.49 -7.23 -5.99
C HIS A 58 -6.68 -7.08 -7.25
N VAL A 59 -6.83 -5.96 -7.93
CA VAL A 59 -5.97 -5.52 -9.03
C VAL A 59 -5.36 -4.20 -8.61
N TRP A 60 -4.04 -4.13 -8.54
CA TRP A 60 -3.32 -2.90 -8.21
C TRP A 60 -2.64 -2.36 -9.46
N HIS A 61 -2.85 -1.09 -9.75
CA HIS A 61 -2.09 -0.34 -10.74
C HIS A 61 -1.08 0.52 -9.99
N TYR A 62 0.21 0.35 -10.27
CA TYR A 62 1.30 1.09 -9.65
C TYR A 62 2.06 1.92 -10.67
N HIS A 63 2.38 3.16 -10.29
CA HIS A 63 3.40 3.99 -10.91
C HIS A 63 4.35 4.44 -9.81
N TRP A 64 5.56 3.93 -9.85
CA TRP A 64 6.62 4.22 -8.89
C TRP A 64 7.83 4.79 -9.62
N ALA A 65 8.43 5.83 -9.07
CA ALA A 65 9.66 6.40 -9.60
C ALA A 65 10.50 6.97 -8.46
N ARG A 66 11.83 6.90 -8.63
CA ARG A 66 12.78 7.54 -7.74
C ARG A 66 13.89 8.24 -8.52
N ASP A 67 14.42 9.28 -7.91
CA ASP A 67 15.72 9.85 -8.27
C ASP A 67 16.65 9.83 -7.03
N THR A 68 17.73 10.60 -7.07
CA THR A 68 18.71 10.66 -5.98
C THR A 68 18.16 11.16 -4.63
N GLN A 69 17.08 11.95 -4.64
CA GLN A 69 16.55 12.62 -3.45
C GLN A 69 15.05 12.40 -3.24
N ARG A 70 14.31 12.04 -4.30
CA ARG A 70 12.87 12.00 -4.32
C ARG A 70 12.35 10.62 -4.72
N GLU A 71 11.22 10.24 -4.14
CA GLU A 71 10.51 9.01 -4.46
C GLU A 71 9.01 9.32 -4.58
N ARG A 72 8.39 8.93 -5.68
CA ARG A 72 6.95 9.04 -5.88
C ARG A 72 6.32 7.68 -6.07
N LEU A 73 5.17 7.49 -5.44
CA LEU A 73 4.33 6.31 -5.58
C LEU A 73 2.88 6.76 -5.80
N HIS A 74 2.36 6.49 -7.00
CA HIS A 74 0.94 6.56 -7.31
C HIS A 74 0.42 5.13 -7.43
N TYR A 75 -0.70 4.83 -6.79
CA TYR A 75 -1.37 3.55 -6.92
C TYR A 75 -2.88 3.68 -6.98
N ARG A 76 -3.51 2.68 -7.60
CA ARG A 76 -4.96 2.48 -7.60
C ARG A 76 -5.27 1.01 -7.40
N GLN A 77 -6.13 0.71 -6.44
CA GLN A 77 -6.65 -0.63 -6.21
C GLN A 77 -8.07 -0.74 -6.77
N LEU A 78 -8.32 -1.78 -7.54
CA LEU A 78 -9.65 -2.24 -7.93
C LEU A 78 -9.93 -3.52 -7.14
N VAL A 79 -11.03 -3.53 -6.39
CA VAL A 79 -11.51 -4.75 -5.72
C VAL A 79 -12.51 -5.42 -6.66
N GLY A 80 -12.32 -6.70 -6.95
CA GLY A 80 -13.16 -7.45 -7.88
C GLY A 80 -14.66 -7.37 -7.54
N GLU A 81 -15.52 -7.42 -8.55
CA GLU A 81 -16.98 -7.26 -8.46
C GLU A 81 -17.60 -8.07 -7.32
N THR A 82 -17.86 -7.44 -6.17
CA THR A 82 -19.02 -7.85 -5.39
C THR A 82 -20.23 -7.34 -6.15
N LYS A 83 -21.07 -8.26 -6.62
CA LYS A 83 -22.20 -8.11 -7.57
C LYS A 83 -23.20 -6.95 -7.35
N ASN A 84 -23.01 -6.00 -6.45
CA ASN A 84 -24.02 -4.99 -6.15
C ASN A 84 -23.58 -3.58 -5.75
N LYS A 85 -22.30 -3.21 -5.68
CA LYS A 85 -21.91 -1.81 -5.45
C LYS A 85 -20.58 -1.52 -6.12
N GLU A 86 -20.46 -0.37 -6.78
CA GLU A 86 -19.17 0.27 -7.08
C GLU A 86 -18.42 0.41 -5.74
N GLN A 87 -17.67 -0.63 -5.37
CA GLN A 87 -16.98 -0.67 -4.09
C GLN A 87 -15.70 0.15 -4.26
N LEU A 88 -15.51 1.07 -3.31
CA LEU A 88 -14.46 2.08 -3.23
C LEU A 88 -13.12 1.56 -3.77
N SER A 89 -12.63 2.19 -4.86
CA SER A 89 -11.26 1.98 -5.31
C SER A 89 -10.33 2.80 -4.41
N ASP A 90 -9.51 2.15 -3.60
CA ASP A 90 -8.47 2.87 -2.85
C ASP A 90 -7.45 3.45 -3.84
N ARG A 91 -7.13 4.72 -3.69
CA ARG A 91 -6.14 5.42 -4.52
C ARG A 91 -5.23 6.23 -3.62
N GLY A 92 -3.96 6.29 -3.96
CA GLY A 92 -3.03 7.13 -3.24
C GLY A 92 -1.91 7.63 -4.12
N ASP A 93 -1.46 8.84 -3.84
CA ASP A 93 -0.30 9.49 -4.42
C ASP A 93 0.59 9.98 -3.27
N MET A 94 1.84 9.55 -3.28
CA MET A 94 2.81 9.84 -2.24
C MET A 94 4.09 10.35 -2.88
N LEU A 95 4.61 11.46 -2.37
CA LEU A 95 5.89 12.02 -2.77
C LEU A 95 6.74 12.22 -1.50
N ASP A 96 7.87 11.54 -1.44
CA ASP A 96 8.93 11.74 -0.45
C ASP A 96 10.01 12.59 -1.11
N ASP A 97 10.34 13.75 -0.55
CA ASP A 97 11.38 14.64 -1.08
C ASP A 97 12.69 14.61 -0.27
N GLY A 98 12.81 13.64 0.65
CA GLY A 98 13.94 13.50 1.57
C GLY A 98 13.76 14.27 2.88
N SER A 99 12.87 15.27 2.93
CA SER A 99 12.57 16.05 4.14
C SER A 99 11.17 15.76 4.68
N VAL A 100 10.18 15.75 3.79
CA VAL A 100 8.77 15.61 4.10
C VAL A 100 8.15 14.64 3.10
N ARG A 101 7.21 13.84 3.58
CA ARG A 101 6.33 13.03 2.74
C ARG A 101 4.99 13.74 2.57
N ARG A 102 4.68 14.12 1.33
CA ARG A 102 3.35 14.55 0.90
C ARG A 102 2.53 13.31 0.56
N VAL A 103 1.34 13.21 1.12
CA VAL A 103 0.41 12.09 0.88
C VAL A 103 -0.95 12.64 0.48
N LEU A 104 -1.52 12.12 -0.60
CA LEU A 104 -2.87 12.43 -1.06
C LEU A 104 -3.61 11.12 -1.34
N MET A 105 -4.73 10.91 -0.68
CA MET A 105 -5.53 9.69 -0.75
C MET A 105 -6.90 9.97 -1.32
N ASN A 106 -7.43 8.99 -2.07
CA ASN A 106 -8.76 8.99 -2.68
C ASN A 106 -9.03 10.19 -3.60
N TRP A 107 -7.97 10.81 -4.10
CA TRP A 107 -8.05 11.89 -5.09
C TRP A 107 -8.01 11.31 -6.50
N ASP A 108 -8.87 11.82 -7.38
CA ASP A 108 -8.88 11.50 -8.81
C ASP A 108 -8.49 12.75 -9.60
N TYR A 109 -7.23 12.81 -10.06
CA TYR A 109 -6.76 13.91 -10.90
C TYR A 109 -7.55 14.08 -12.20
N SER A 110 -8.17 13.01 -12.71
CA SER A 110 -9.01 13.06 -13.92
C SER A 110 -10.42 13.58 -13.65
N LYS A 111 -10.84 13.57 -12.39
CA LYS A 111 -12.14 14.07 -11.90
C LYS A 111 -11.90 14.98 -10.70
N ALA A 112 -11.18 16.07 -10.93
CA ALA A 112 -10.87 17.09 -9.93
C ALA A 112 -12.13 17.87 -9.51
N GLU A 113 -13.11 17.16 -8.95
CA GLU A 113 -14.29 17.75 -8.32
C GLU A 113 -13.93 18.30 -6.94
N MET A 114 -14.73 19.26 -6.49
CA MET A 114 -14.55 19.95 -5.22
C MET A 114 -14.66 18.96 -4.05
N VAL A 115 -13.73 19.04 -3.10
CA VAL A 115 -13.68 18.22 -1.89
C VAL A 115 -14.95 18.48 -1.05
N LEU A 116 -15.89 17.52 -1.02
CA LEU A 116 -17.03 17.58 -0.10
C LEU A 116 -16.61 17.03 1.28
N PRO A 117 -16.84 17.76 2.39
CA PRO A 117 -16.43 17.36 3.74
C PRO A 117 -16.97 16.00 4.19
N ASP A 118 -18.16 15.62 3.71
CA ASP A 118 -18.91 14.43 4.14
C ASP A 118 -19.21 13.46 2.98
N GLY A 119 -18.46 13.58 1.87
CA GLY A 119 -18.66 12.74 0.69
C GLY A 119 -18.15 11.30 0.92
N PRO A 120 -18.75 10.29 0.27
CA PRO A 120 -18.39 8.87 0.42
C PRO A 120 -16.93 8.54 0.04
N ASN A 121 -16.18 9.48 -0.55
CA ASN A 121 -14.80 9.29 -1.02
C ASN A 121 -13.72 9.96 -0.16
N ASN A 122 -14.02 10.40 1.08
CA ASN A 122 -13.09 10.98 2.08
C ASN A 122 -11.66 11.19 1.58
N ILE A 123 -11.45 12.29 0.84
CA ILE A 123 -10.13 12.71 0.40
C ILE A 123 -9.35 13.09 1.65
N SER A 124 -8.15 12.54 1.79
CA SER A 124 -7.25 12.93 2.88
C SER A 124 -5.91 13.35 2.30
N ALA A 125 -5.38 14.45 2.84
CA ALA A 125 -4.05 14.93 2.51
C ALA A 125 -3.26 15.16 3.78
N GLN A 126 -1.99 14.78 3.73
CA GLN A 126 -1.10 14.81 4.88
C GLN A 126 0.29 15.25 4.48
N LEU A 127 0.91 16.07 5.33
CA LEU A 127 2.35 16.21 5.40
C LEU A 127 2.84 15.35 6.56
N ARG A 128 3.81 14.49 6.32
CA ARG A 128 4.36 13.61 7.35
C ARG A 128 5.87 13.67 7.34
N GLN A 129 6.46 13.47 8.51
CA GLN A 129 7.87 13.07 8.53
C GLN A 129 8.00 11.73 7.78
N ARG A 130 9.12 11.56 7.07
CA ARG A 130 9.46 10.28 6.45
C ARG A 130 9.36 9.18 7.50
N SER A 131 8.53 8.17 7.20
CA SER A 131 8.29 7.04 8.09
C SER A 131 8.37 5.73 7.30
N ARG A 132 8.90 4.71 7.98
CA ARG A 132 8.91 3.31 7.53
C ARG A 132 7.55 2.64 7.70
N GLN A 133 6.64 3.27 8.43
CA GLN A 133 5.30 2.74 8.64
C GLN A 133 4.47 2.95 7.36
N PRO A 134 3.86 1.89 6.80
CA PRO A 134 2.99 2.04 5.65
C PRO A 134 1.80 2.95 6.02
N PRO A 135 1.24 3.71 5.06
CA PRO A 135 -0.04 4.38 5.26
C PRO A 135 -1.08 3.36 5.73
N ARG A 136 -1.91 3.72 6.72
CA ARG A 136 -2.91 2.81 7.33
C ARG A 136 -3.90 2.22 6.32
N THR A 137 -4.05 2.87 5.18
CA THR A 137 -4.92 2.49 4.06
C THR A 137 -4.31 1.40 3.17
N ILE A 138 -2.99 1.20 3.22
CA ILE A 138 -2.29 0.18 2.42
C ILE A 138 -2.01 -1.03 3.31
N PHE A 139 -3.01 -1.90 3.48
CA PHE A 139 -2.86 -3.13 4.26
C PHE A 139 -1.94 -4.16 3.60
N LEU A 140 -1.76 -4.07 2.27
CA LEU A 140 -0.86 -4.87 1.48
C LEU A 140 -0.11 -3.90 0.58
N ASN A 141 1.22 -3.87 0.66
CA ASN A 141 2.06 -3.12 -0.27
C ASN A 141 2.84 -4.08 -1.20
N PRO A 142 2.18 -4.71 -2.20
CA PRO A 142 2.84 -5.59 -3.16
C PRO A 142 4.05 -4.95 -3.83
N LEU A 143 4.00 -3.66 -4.18
CA LEU A 143 5.16 -2.97 -4.75
C LEU A 143 6.38 -3.07 -3.82
N ALA A 144 6.24 -2.68 -2.56
CA ALA A 144 7.35 -2.72 -1.61
C ALA A 144 7.84 -4.16 -1.37
N ASN A 145 6.94 -5.09 -1.06
CA ASN A 145 7.32 -6.44 -0.62
C ASN A 145 7.75 -7.37 -1.78
N VAL A 146 7.24 -7.14 -3.00
CA VAL A 146 7.50 -8.01 -4.15
C VAL A 146 8.52 -7.40 -5.10
N ILE A 147 8.29 -6.17 -5.56
CA ILE A 147 9.13 -5.53 -6.58
C ILE A 147 10.37 -4.89 -5.94
N LEU A 148 10.21 -4.12 -4.86
CA LEU A 148 11.31 -3.45 -4.17
C LEU A 148 11.98 -4.35 -3.11
N GLN A 149 11.47 -5.57 -2.92
CA GLN A 149 11.98 -6.59 -2.00
C GLN A 149 12.23 -6.07 -0.57
N ALA A 150 11.37 -5.16 -0.13
CA ALA A 150 11.38 -4.70 1.24
C ALA A 150 10.90 -5.82 2.18
N VAL A 151 11.52 -5.89 3.35
CA VAL A 151 11.23 -6.91 4.36
C VAL A 151 10.20 -6.36 5.34
N GLN A 152 9.06 -7.03 5.39
CA GLN A 152 7.98 -6.75 6.32
C GLN A 152 7.57 -8.06 7.01
N PRO A 153 8.16 -8.41 8.17
CA PRO A 153 7.94 -9.71 8.84
C PRO A 153 6.47 -10.00 9.16
N GLN A 154 5.68 -8.97 9.45
CA GLN A 154 4.24 -9.04 9.68
C GLN A 154 3.51 -7.92 8.92
N GLN A 155 2.25 -8.14 8.56
CA GLN A 155 1.47 -7.23 7.71
C GLN A 155 1.32 -5.80 8.23
N MET A 156 1.39 -5.60 9.55
CA MET A 156 1.29 -4.28 10.20
C MET A 156 2.65 -3.77 10.73
N ASP A 157 3.75 -4.48 10.45
CA ASP A 157 5.08 -4.04 10.86
C ASP A 157 5.60 -2.93 9.92
N ILE A 158 6.64 -2.23 10.34
CA ILE A 158 7.32 -1.25 9.50
C ILE A 158 8.05 -1.94 8.34
N VAL A 159 8.10 -1.25 7.21
CA VAL A 159 8.78 -1.71 5.99
C VAL A 159 10.26 -1.36 6.10
N ARG A 160 11.14 -2.33 5.86
CA ARG A 160 12.60 -2.15 5.91
C ARG A 160 13.22 -2.54 4.57
N THR A 161 14.28 -1.86 4.18
CA THR A 161 15.18 -2.39 3.15
C THR A 161 15.93 -3.60 3.72
N VAL A 162 16.50 -4.44 2.85
CA VAL A 162 17.29 -5.60 3.28
C VAL A 162 18.49 -5.21 4.17
N PRO A 163 19.31 -4.18 3.85
CA PRO A 163 20.38 -3.73 4.73
C PRO A 163 19.88 -3.32 6.11
N GLU A 164 18.84 -2.48 6.18
CA GLU A 164 18.26 -2.04 7.45
C GLU A 164 17.75 -3.21 8.27
N PHE A 165 17.10 -4.18 7.63
CA PHE A 165 16.61 -5.38 8.30
C PHE A 165 17.75 -6.19 8.91
N ILE A 166 18.81 -6.46 8.15
CA ILE A 166 19.99 -7.22 8.60
C ILE A 166 20.75 -6.47 9.71
N ASP A 167 20.95 -5.17 9.58
CA ASP A 167 21.64 -4.34 10.58
C ASP A 167 20.86 -4.29 11.92
N GLU A 168 19.53 -4.32 11.85
CA GLU A 168 18.64 -4.36 13.01
C GLU A 168 18.48 -5.76 13.63
N SER A 169 18.98 -6.81 12.97
CA SER A 169 18.94 -8.19 13.46
C SER A 169 20.14 -8.49 14.37
N PRO A 170 19.95 -8.77 15.67
CA PRO A 170 21.07 -9.08 16.56
C PRO A 170 21.72 -10.44 16.28
N GLN A 171 21.04 -11.32 15.53
CA GLN A 171 21.54 -12.64 15.15
C GLN A 171 21.33 -12.85 13.66
N VAL A 172 22.42 -12.92 12.91
CA VAL A 172 22.42 -13.14 11.47
C VAL A 172 23.39 -14.26 11.14
N THR A 173 22.91 -15.28 10.45
CA THR A 173 23.72 -16.41 10.01
C THR A 173 23.56 -16.63 8.51
N LEU A 174 24.68 -16.95 7.86
CA LEU A 174 24.69 -17.37 6.47
C LEU A 174 24.67 -18.90 6.42
N VAL A 175 23.76 -19.45 5.64
CA VAL A 175 23.59 -20.88 5.41
C VAL A 175 23.71 -21.14 3.91
N LYS A 176 24.45 -22.19 3.55
CA LYS A 176 24.46 -22.67 2.17
C LYS A 176 23.19 -23.45 1.91
N THR A 177 22.51 -23.11 0.83
CA THR A 177 21.36 -23.88 0.37
C THR A 177 21.83 -25.14 -0.39
N ASP A 178 20.93 -26.09 -0.56
CA ASP A 178 21.10 -27.25 -1.42
C ASP A 178 20.99 -26.91 -2.92
N GLN A 179 20.46 -25.73 -3.25
CA GLN A 179 20.30 -25.26 -4.62
C GLN A 179 21.53 -24.50 -5.11
N ALA A 180 22.07 -24.91 -6.26
CA ALA A 180 23.21 -24.26 -6.86
C ALA A 180 22.90 -22.79 -7.17
N GLY A 181 23.77 -21.88 -6.73
CA GLY A 181 23.61 -20.44 -6.95
C GLY A 181 22.71 -19.73 -5.95
N GLN A 182 22.19 -20.41 -4.92
CA GLN A 182 21.39 -19.80 -3.86
C GLN A 182 22.13 -19.77 -2.52
N GLU A 183 21.98 -18.64 -1.82
CA GLU A 183 22.57 -18.40 -0.50
C GLU A 183 21.46 -17.93 0.45
N GLU A 184 21.40 -18.48 1.66
CA GLU A 184 20.34 -18.19 2.63
C GLU A 184 20.89 -17.40 3.81
N VAL A 185 20.26 -16.28 4.13
CA VAL A 185 20.51 -15.52 5.35
C VAL A 185 19.37 -15.75 6.32
N ILE A 186 19.69 -16.22 7.53
CA ILE A 186 18.74 -16.38 8.62
C ILE A 186 18.95 -15.25 9.62
N ALA A 187 17.91 -14.44 9.81
CA ALA A 187 17.89 -13.29 10.70
C ALA A 187 16.88 -13.53 11.83
N ALA A 188 17.35 -13.54 13.08
CA ALA A 188 16.52 -13.73 14.26
C ALA A 188 16.44 -12.47 15.13
N HIS A 189 15.24 -12.16 15.61
CA HIS A 189 14.94 -10.98 16.43
C HIS A 189 14.39 -11.40 17.80
N PRO A 190 15.24 -11.79 18.77
CA PRO A 190 14.81 -12.27 20.09
C PRO A 190 14.12 -11.19 20.95
N ASP A 191 14.43 -9.90 20.74
CA ASP A 191 13.98 -8.79 21.58
C ASP A 191 13.08 -7.79 20.84
N ASP A 192 12.41 -6.92 21.60
CA ASP A 192 11.51 -5.84 21.16
C ASP A 192 12.20 -4.49 20.87
N ARG A 193 13.55 -4.44 20.90
CA ARG A 193 14.33 -3.18 21.00
C ARG A 193 14.13 -2.11 19.91
N ASN A 194 13.50 -2.42 18.78
CA ASN A 194 13.37 -1.56 17.59
C ASN A 194 11.93 -1.04 17.31
N GLY A 195 11.06 -0.93 18.32
CA GLY A 195 9.72 -0.34 18.19
C GLY A 195 8.65 -1.08 17.35
N GLY A 196 8.62 -2.42 17.30
CA GLY A 196 7.64 -3.17 16.51
C GLY A 196 7.35 -4.61 16.97
N ASN A 197 6.43 -5.28 16.26
CA ASN A 197 5.87 -6.60 16.60
C ASN A 197 6.79 -7.80 16.23
N TYR A 198 8.06 -7.57 15.92
CA TYR A 198 9.00 -8.58 15.41
C TYR A 198 9.65 -9.45 16.50
N LYS A 199 9.29 -9.28 17.77
CA LYS A 199 9.87 -10.07 18.88
C LYS A 199 9.65 -11.57 18.65
N GLY A 200 10.73 -12.32 18.72
CA GLY A 200 10.77 -13.77 18.51
C GLY A 200 10.59 -14.20 17.06
N CYS A 201 10.63 -13.29 16.09
CA CYS A 201 10.56 -13.65 14.67
C CYS A 201 11.91 -14.17 14.16
N VAL A 202 11.84 -15.16 13.27
CA VAL A 202 12.98 -15.67 12.49
C VAL A 202 12.61 -15.53 11.02
N THR A 203 13.42 -14.81 10.26
CA THR A 203 13.22 -14.61 8.81
C THR A 203 14.38 -15.23 8.05
N HIS A 204 14.03 -16.04 7.07
CA HIS A 204 14.94 -16.67 6.12
C HIS A 204 14.83 -15.91 4.80
N LEU A 205 15.93 -15.38 4.31
CA LEU A 205 16.04 -14.67 3.04
C LEU A 205 16.94 -15.49 2.12
N VAL A 206 16.39 -16.00 1.02
CA VAL A 206 17.13 -16.77 0.02
C VAL A 206 17.45 -15.86 -1.16
N PHE A 207 18.74 -15.63 -1.40
CA PHE A 207 19.29 -14.81 -2.47
C PHE A 207 19.67 -15.70 -3.65
N ASP A 208 19.32 -15.28 -4.87
CA ASP A 208 19.59 -16.01 -6.09
C ASP A 208 20.64 -15.31 -6.96
N ALA A 209 21.81 -15.93 -7.11
CA ALA A 209 22.91 -15.40 -7.90
C ALA A 209 22.57 -15.23 -9.38
N VAL A 210 21.65 -16.03 -9.94
CA VAL A 210 21.21 -15.92 -11.34
C VAL A 210 20.52 -14.58 -11.59
N HIS A 211 19.72 -14.11 -10.61
CA HIS A 211 18.97 -12.87 -10.69
C HIS A 211 19.69 -11.72 -9.97
N GLY A 212 21.02 -11.65 -10.11
CA GLY A 212 21.83 -10.57 -9.55
C GLY A 212 21.84 -10.54 -8.01
N GLY A 213 21.60 -11.66 -7.34
CA GLY A 213 21.49 -11.71 -5.89
C GLY A 213 20.22 -11.07 -5.34
N LEU A 214 19.13 -11.01 -6.12
CA LEU A 214 17.83 -10.65 -5.58
C LEU A 214 17.26 -11.79 -4.72
N ILE A 215 16.36 -11.45 -3.80
CA ILE A 215 15.67 -12.43 -2.95
C ILE A 215 14.69 -13.21 -3.82
N CYS A 216 14.82 -14.55 -3.89
CA CYS A 216 13.85 -15.42 -4.57
C CYS A 216 12.83 -16.03 -3.60
N ARG A 217 13.15 -16.07 -2.30
CA ARG A 217 12.24 -16.55 -1.26
C ARG A 217 12.48 -15.85 0.07
N GLN A 218 11.38 -15.45 0.72
CA GLN A 218 11.36 -14.95 2.08
C GLN A 218 10.43 -15.82 2.92
N LYS A 219 10.93 -16.41 4.00
CA LYS A 219 10.11 -17.13 4.96
C LYS A 219 10.26 -16.54 6.34
N THR A 220 9.19 -15.97 6.86
CA THR A 220 9.14 -15.43 8.22
C THR A 220 8.32 -16.35 9.11
N ARG A 221 8.92 -16.78 10.23
CA ARG A 221 8.24 -17.46 11.33
C ARG A 221 8.15 -16.51 12.51
N SER A 222 6.93 -16.18 12.90
CA SER A 222 6.62 -15.48 14.14
C SER A 222 6.38 -16.51 15.27
N PRO A 223 6.52 -16.11 16.55
CA PRO A 223 6.06 -16.93 17.67
C PRO A 223 4.59 -17.30 17.48
N ALA A 224 4.18 -18.46 18.00
CA ALA A 224 2.77 -18.77 18.09
C ALA A 224 2.11 -17.75 19.03
N ASN A 225 1.25 -16.90 18.48
CA ASN A 225 0.45 -15.99 19.27
C ASN A 225 -0.53 -16.80 20.13
N SER A 226 -0.93 -16.27 21.28
CA SER A 226 -1.99 -16.83 22.14
C SER A 226 -3.35 -16.96 21.43
N HIS A 227 -3.51 -16.33 20.26
CA HIS A 227 -4.66 -16.45 19.38
C HIS A 227 -4.30 -17.34 18.19
N ALA A 228 -4.69 -18.62 18.26
CA ALA A 228 -4.42 -19.67 17.28
C ALA A 228 -5.01 -19.45 15.87
N THR A 229 -5.57 -18.27 15.58
CA THR A 229 -6.27 -17.98 14.31
C THR A 229 -5.46 -17.15 13.32
N LEU A 230 -4.34 -16.55 13.74
CA LEU A 230 -3.49 -15.75 12.85
C LEU A 230 -2.30 -16.57 12.35
N PRO A 231 -1.96 -16.50 11.05
CA PRO A 231 -0.76 -17.17 10.52
C PRO A 231 0.49 -16.74 11.29
N ASN A 232 1.24 -17.72 11.78
CA ASN A 232 2.52 -17.50 12.44
C ASN A 232 3.71 -17.89 11.55
N THR A 233 3.46 -18.38 10.34
CA THR A 233 4.48 -18.53 9.30
C THR A 233 3.96 -17.97 7.99
N ILE A 234 4.77 -17.13 7.33
CA ILE A 234 4.51 -16.59 6.00
C ILE A 234 5.71 -16.94 5.12
N ASP A 235 5.45 -17.59 4.00
CA ASP A 235 6.44 -17.93 2.98
C ASP A 235 6.05 -17.21 1.69
N LEU A 236 6.94 -16.39 1.16
CA LEU A 236 6.80 -15.67 -0.09
C LEU A 236 7.88 -16.16 -1.04
N GLU A 237 7.49 -16.72 -2.17
CA GLU A 237 8.37 -17.28 -3.19
C GLU A 237 8.12 -16.58 -4.52
N ILE A 238 9.19 -16.23 -5.23
CA ILE A 238 9.12 -15.75 -6.60
C ILE A 238 9.13 -16.98 -7.52
N VAL A 239 8.00 -17.20 -8.17
CA VAL A 239 7.77 -18.37 -9.04
C VAL A 239 8.29 -18.10 -10.44
N LYS A 240 8.18 -16.86 -10.91
CA LYS A 240 8.59 -16.47 -12.26
C LYS A 240 9.27 -15.12 -12.24
N TRP A 241 10.38 -15.04 -12.97
CA TRP A 241 11.14 -13.83 -13.22
C TRP A 241 10.96 -13.33 -14.65
N SER A 242 11.29 -12.06 -14.85
CA SER A 242 11.53 -11.44 -16.14
C SER A 242 12.78 -10.59 -16.09
N GLU A 243 13.39 -10.38 -17.24
CA GLU A 243 14.47 -9.43 -17.45
C GLU A 243 14.02 -8.41 -18.52
N PRO A 244 13.17 -7.43 -18.16
CA PRO A 244 12.66 -6.45 -19.12
C PRO A 244 13.76 -5.59 -19.76
N ARG A 245 14.93 -5.48 -19.12
CA ARG A 245 16.14 -4.85 -19.64
C ARG A 245 17.36 -5.60 -19.13
N PRO A 246 18.51 -5.57 -19.84
CA PRO A 246 19.72 -6.25 -19.40
C PRO A 246 20.10 -5.89 -17.96
N GLY A 247 20.19 -6.91 -17.10
CA GLY A 247 20.53 -6.80 -15.69
C GLY A 247 19.40 -6.34 -14.75
N VAL A 248 18.25 -5.92 -15.27
CA VAL A 248 17.08 -5.53 -14.45
C VAL A 248 16.15 -6.73 -14.36
N PHE A 249 16.10 -7.38 -13.20
CA PHE A 249 15.22 -8.51 -12.95
C PHE A 249 13.97 -8.08 -12.18
N LEU A 250 12.80 -8.54 -12.62
CA LEU A 250 11.53 -8.30 -11.95
C LEU A 250 10.75 -9.61 -11.76
N PRO A 251 10.12 -9.81 -10.59
CA PRO A 251 9.15 -10.88 -10.43
C PRO A 251 7.96 -10.66 -11.38
N LEU A 252 7.54 -11.70 -12.07
CA LEU A 252 6.28 -11.76 -12.82
C LEU A 252 5.20 -12.53 -12.07
N GLU A 253 5.61 -13.44 -11.18
CA GLU A 253 4.68 -14.24 -10.41
C GLU A 253 5.28 -14.54 -9.04
N THR A 254 4.47 -14.36 -8.00
CA THR A 254 4.81 -14.80 -6.65
C THR A 254 3.73 -15.68 -6.07
N ARG A 255 4.16 -16.60 -5.21
CA ARG A 255 3.30 -17.41 -4.36
C ARG A 255 3.56 -17.03 -2.93
N ARG A 256 2.50 -16.74 -2.19
CA ARG A 256 2.54 -16.50 -0.76
C ARG A 256 1.69 -17.53 -0.04
N THR A 257 2.30 -18.24 0.88
CA THR A 257 1.69 -19.28 1.70
C THR A 257 1.71 -18.84 3.16
N ALA A 258 0.56 -18.85 3.81
CA ALA A 258 0.40 -18.49 5.20
C ALA A 258 -0.05 -19.73 5.99
N VAL A 259 0.74 -20.13 6.98
CA VAL A 259 0.54 -21.34 7.78
C VAL A 259 0.37 -20.96 9.25
N VAL A 260 -0.54 -21.66 9.92
CA VAL A 260 -0.75 -21.62 11.37
C VAL A 260 -0.18 -22.88 11.97
N PHE A 261 0.79 -22.75 12.87
CA PHE A 261 1.23 -23.83 13.73
C PHE A 261 0.60 -23.68 15.12
N GLU A 262 -0.20 -24.64 15.54
CA GLU A 262 -0.67 -24.72 16.92
C GLU A 262 0.45 -25.22 17.85
N ALA A 263 0.36 -24.88 19.14
CA ALA A 263 1.35 -25.31 20.12
C ALA A 263 1.39 -26.85 20.22
N GLY A 264 2.53 -27.44 19.86
CA GLY A 264 2.73 -28.89 19.89
C GLY A 264 2.38 -29.62 18.60
N ASP A 265 1.84 -28.94 17.58
CA ASP A 265 1.62 -29.52 16.26
C ASP A 265 2.80 -29.27 15.32
N ALA A 266 3.40 -30.35 14.81
CA ALA A 266 4.45 -30.29 13.81
C ALA A 266 3.91 -30.12 12.38
N LYS A 267 2.64 -30.47 12.15
CA LYS A 267 1.98 -30.41 10.84
C LYS A 267 1.09 -29.17 10.79
N GLY A 268 1.70 -27.99 10.70
CA GLY A 268 0.98 -26.72 10.60
C GLY A 268 -0.13 -26.74 9.54
N GLN A 269 -1.21 -26.01 9.81
CA GLN A 269 -2.37 -25.92 8.93
C GLN A 269 -2.23 -24.74 7.96
N LEU A 270 -2.46 -24.99 6.67
CA LEU A 270 -2.56 -23.92 5.68
C LEU A 270 -3.74 -23.01 6.02
N ALA A 271 -3.45 -21.75 6.33
CA ALA A 271 -4.47 -20.74 6.63
C ALA A 271 -4.89 -19.97 5.38
N ALA A 272 -3.93 -19.63 4.52
CA ALA A 272 -4.21 -18.99 3.25
C ALA A 272 -3.09 -19.24 2.24
N GLU A 273 -3.45 -19.28 0.97
CA GLU A 273 -2.50 -19.16 -0.13
C GLU A 273 -2.97 -18.01 -1.04
N SER A 274 -2.02 -17.21 -1.47
CA SER A 274 -2.27 -16.15 -2.44
C SER A 274 -1.21 -16.16 -3.53
N ARG A 275 -1.64 -16.00 -4.77
CA ARG A 275 -0.78 -15.86 -5.94
C ARG A 275 -0.87 -14.41 -6.41
N MET A 276 0.28 -13.79 -6.70
CA MET A 276 0.32 -12.46 -7.31
C MET A 276 0.90 -12.58 -8.71
N VAL A 277 0.21 -12.04 -9.70
CA VAL A 277 0.66 -12.01 -11.10
C VAL A 277 0.91 -10.56 -11.48
N ILE A 278 2.11 -10.29 -11.98
CA ILE A 278 2.56 -8.97 -12.35
C ILE A 278 2.55 -8.86 -13.88
N SER A 279 1.88 -7.84 -14.40
CA SER A 279 1.66 -7.65 -15.84
C SER A 279 1.77 -6.17 -16.23
N ASN A 280 1.67 -5.90 -17.55
CA ASN A 280 1.77 -4.54 -18.12
C ASN A 280 2.99 -3.73 -17.65
N VAL A 281 4.11 -4.43 -17.48
CA VAL A 281 5.30 -3.87 -16.85
C VAL A 281 6.06 -2.94 -17.79
N LYS A 282 6.33 -1.73 -17.33
CA LYS A 282 7.30 -0.81 -17.93
C LYS A 282 8.35 -0.46 -16.88
N VAL A 283 9.61 -0.48 -17.28
CA VAL A 283 10.74 -0.19 -16.37
C VAL A 283 11.61 0.90 -16.93
N ASN A 284 12.07 1.79 -16.05
CA ASN A 284 13.10 2.79 -16.35
C ASN A 284 12.79 3.58 -17.63
N GLU A 285 11.51 3.87 -17.87
CA GLU A 285 11.07 4.82 -18.88
C GLU A 285 11.33 6.24 -18.37
N GLU A 286 11.56 7.18 -19.29
CA GLU A 286 11.84 8.56 -18.93
C GLU A 286 10.71 9.14 -18.06
N VAL A 287 11.07 9.54 -16.84
CA VAL A 287 10.14 10.15 -15.88
C VAL A 287 10.30 11.66 -15.99
N PRO A 288 9.26 12.40 -16.43
CA PRO A 288 9.35 13.85 -16.55
C PRO A 288 9.48 14.48 -15.16
N GLU A 289 10.16 15.63 -15.07
CA GLU A 289 10.36 16.33 -13.79
C GLU A 289 9.05 16.68 -13.07
N SER A 290 7.98 16.95 -13.82
CA SER A 290 6.63 17.17 -13.27
C SER A 290 6.09 15.96 -12.51
N ALA A 291 6.57 14.75 -12.81
CA ALA A 291 6.22 13.55 -12.07
C ALA A 291 6.84 13.55 -10.66
N PHE A 292 7.77 14.42 -10.30
CA PHE A 292 8.23 14.59 -8.91
C PHE A 292 7.61 15.82 -8.24
N SER A 293 6.44 16.24 -8.71
CA SER A 293 5.62 17.28 -8.07
C SER A 293 4.29 16.72 -7.59
N LEU A 294 3.90 17.07 -6.36
CA LEU A 294 2.61 16.68 -5.77
C LEU A 294 1.94 17.92 -5.15
N PRO A 295 1.33 18.81 -5.95
CA PRO A 295 0.59 19.95 -5.43
C PRO A 295 -0.72 19.47 -4.80
N PHE A 296 -1.07 20.01 -3.63
CA PHE A 296 -2.38 19.73 -3.05
C PHE A 296 -3.47 20.56 -3.73
N PRO A 297 -4.66 19.99 -3.99
CA PRO A 297 -5.80 20.73 -4.51
C PRO A 297 -6.20 21.91 -3.62
N LYS A 298 -6.70 22.97 -4.26
CA LYS A 298 -7.29 24.12 -3.55
C LYS A 298 -8.48 23.68 -2.67
N ASN A 299 -8.60 24.30 -1.51
CA ASN A 299 -9.60 24.08 -0.48
C ASN A 299 -9.52 22.70 0.20
N LEU A 300 -8.39 22.02 0.10
CA LEU A 300 -8.17 20.77 0.82
C LEU A 300 -7.64 21.07 2.23
N VAL A 301 -8.23 20.40 3.23
CA VAL A 301 -7.64 20.40 4.57
C VAL A 301 -6.55 19.34 4.59
N VAL A 302 -5.34 19.78 4.91
CA VAL A 302 -4.15 18.95 5.00
C VAL A 302 -3.72 18.90 6.45
N GLU A 303 -3.51 17.70 6.96
CA GLU A 303 -2.96 17.46 8.28
C GLU A 303 -1.43 17.43 8.19
N ASP A 304 -0.75 18.39 8.80
CA ASP A 304 0.68 18.40 9.00
C ASP A 304 1.02 17.68 10.31
N SER A 305 1.57 16.48 10.15
CA SER A 305 2.09 15.61 11.20
C SER A 305 3.60 15.42 11.05
N THR A 306 4.33 16.44 10.59
CA THR A 306 5.80 16.45 10.61
C THR A 306 6.35 16.45 12.04
N ASP A 307 5.65 17.07 13.00
CA ASP A 307 5.77 16.81 14.44
C ASP A 307 4.56 15.99 14.92
N PRO A 308 4.71 14.66 15.12
CA PRO A 308 3.60 13.80 15.54
C PRO A 308 3.00 14.16 16.89
N ALA A 309 3.73 14.87 17.75
CA ALA A 309 3.24 15.29 19.06
C ALA A 309 2.35 16.54 18.99
N LYS A 310 2.42 17.29 17.88
CA LYS A 310 1.73 18.57 17.69
C LYS A 310 1.23 18.70 16.26
N PRO A 311 0.24 17.88 15.85
CA PRO A 311 -0.32 17.99 14.52
C PRO A 311 -0.97 19.37 14.33
N VAL A 312 -0.78 19.93 13.14
CA VAL A 312 -1.37 21.19 12.71
C VAL A 312 -2.18 20.93 11.45
N PHE A 313 -3.31 21.61 11.29
CA PHE A 313 -4.14 21.51 10.10
C PHE A 313 -4.01 22.77 9.29
N HIS A 314 -3.81 22.65 7.98
CA HIS A 314 -3.89 23.80 7.11
C HIS A 314 -4.93 23.63 6.02
N LEU A 315 -5.61 24.73 5.70
CA LEU A 315 -6.43 24.83 4.51
C LEU A 315 -5.54 25.26 3.36
N TRP A 316 -5.38 24.41 2.36
CA TRP A 316 -4.64 24.73 1.15
C TRP A 316 -5.45 25.66 0.24
N GLY A 317 -4.79 26.69 -0.27
CA GLY A 317 -5.31 27.71 -1.18
C GLY A 317 -4.93 27.41 -2.64
N ALA A 318 -4.94 28.45 -3.47
CA ALA A 318 -4.44 28.34 -4.85
C ALA A 318 -2.91 28.21 -4.87
N ASP A 319 -2.39 27.59 -5.94
CA ASP A 319 -0.95 27.50 -6.23
C ASP A 319 -0.10 26.91 -5.08
N ASP A 320 -0.60 25.87 -4.40
CA ASP A 320 0.08 25.18 -3.29
C ASP A 320 0.39 26.07 -2.07
N LYS A 321 -0.34 27.19 -1.90
CA LYS A 321 -0.16 28.11 -0.76
C LYS A 321 -1.11 27.80 0.39
N ILE A 322 -0.64 27.93 1.62
CA ILE A 322 -1.49 27.83 2.81
C ILE A 322 -2.42 29.04 2.91
N ALA A 323 -3.73 28.81 2.92
CA ALA A 323 -4.75 29.85 3.07
C ALA A 323 -5.11 30.12 4.55
N ALA A 324 -5.09 29.09 5.38
CA ALA A 324 -5.33 29.19 6.82
C ALA A 324 -4.65 28.04 7.57
N THR A 325 -4.33 28.25 8.85
CA THR A 325 -3.70 27.26 9.73
C THR A 325 -4.46 27.20 11.05
N SER A 326 -4.65 26.00 11.59
CA SER A 326 -5.33 25.74 12.87
C SER A 326 -4.70 24.56 13.59
N VAL A 327 -4.73 24.55 14.92
CA VAL A 327 -4.34 23.39 15.74
C VAL A 327 -5.45 22.34 15.85
N ASP A 328 -6.67 22.69 15.42
CA ASP A 328 -7.82 21.80 15.34
C ASP A 328 -8.47 21.89 13.96
N ARG A 329 -8.81 20.74 13.37
CA ARG A 329 -9.52 20.63 12.10
C ARG A 329 -10.84 21.41 12.10
N ILE A 330 -11.53 21.49 13.23
CA ILE A 330 -12.82 22.20 13.37
C ILE A 330 -12.64 23.72 13.22
N GLY A 331 -11.45 24.25 13.54
CA GLY A 331 -11.12 25.68 13.47
C GLY A 331 -10.89 26.21 12.05
N LEU A 332 -10.85 25.34 11.03
CA LEU A 332 -10.68 25.74 9.64
C LEU A 332 -12.03 26.04 8.98
N PRO A 333 -12.13 27.10 8.15
CA PRO A 333 -13.35 27.37 7.43
C PRO A 333 -13.62 26.20 6.47
N VAL A 334 -14.72 25.49 6.70
CA VAL A 334 -15.19 24.47 5.78
C VAL A 334 -15.49 25.16 4.45
N PRO A 335 -14.91 24.72 3.32
CA PRO A 335 -15.27 25.28 2.02
C PRO A 335 -16.76 25.03 1.78
N VAL A 336 -17.58 26.05 2.00
CA VAL A 336 -19.02 25.98 1.74
C VAL A 336 -19.19 25.86 0.23
N SER A 337 -19.72 24.72 -0.22
CA SER A 337 -20.06 24.50 -1.62
C SER A 337 -21.08 25.57 -2.04
N SER A 338 -20.66 26.52 -2.86
CA SER A 338 -21.55 27.48 -3.51
C SER A 338 -22.05 26.97 -4.87
N ALA A 339 -21.59 25.79 -5.30
CA ALA A 339 -22.08 25.13 -6.50
C ALA A 339 -23.24 24.18 -6.14
N PRO A 340 -24.50 24.53 -6.43
CA PRO A 340 -25.60 23.59 -6.28
C PRO A 340 -25.33 22.34 -7.14
N PRO A 341 -25.63 21.12 -6.65
CA PRO A 341 -25.37 19.87 -7.38
C PRO A 341 -25.93 19.96 -8.80
N GLU A 342 -25.16 19.48 -9.76
CA GLU A 342 -25.49 19.52 -11.18
C GLU A 342 -26.83 18.80 -11.39
N GLY A 343 -27.88 19.59 -11.63
CA GLY A 343 -29.25 19.11 -11.68
C GLY A 343 -30.25 19.89 -10.80
N TRP A 344 -29.76 20.66 -9.84
CA TRP A 344 -30.67 21.48 -9.03
C TRP A 344 -31.12 22.75 -9.76
N ARG A 345 -30.30 23.26 -10.68
CA ARG A 345 -30.63 24.42 -11.53
C ARG A 345 -31.90 24.19 -12.36
N TRP A 346 -32.07 23.03 -13.00
CA TRP A 346 -33.29 22.76 -13.80
C TRP A 346 -34.53 22.54 -12.92
N LYS A 347 -34.37 21.91 -11.75
CA LYS A 347 -35.47 21.74 -10.77
C LYS A 347 -35.94 23.07 -10.18
N ALA A 348 -35.01 24.00 -9.94
CA ALA A 348 -35.33 25.35 -9.44
C ALA A 348 -36.15 26.17 -10.46
N TRP A 349 -35.93 25.99 -11.77
CA TRP A 349 -36.74 26.62 -12.81
C TRP A 349 -38.13 25.99 -12.98
N LEU A 350 -38.28 24.69 -12.71
CA LEU A 350 -39.58 24.01 -12.80
C LEU A 350 -40.53 24.36 -11.64
N ALA A 351 -40.00 24.64 -10.45
CA ALA A 351 -40.81 24.99 -9.28
C ALA A 351 -41.80 26.16 -9.51
N PRO A 352 -41.40 27.32 -10.07
CA PRO A 352 -42.33 28.41 -10.37
C PRO A 352 -43.34 28.05 -11.47
N ILE A 353 -42.97 27.20 -12.44
CA ILE A 353 -43.87 26.75 -13.51
C ILE A 353 -44.97 25.86 -12.95
N VAL A 354 -44.61 24.89 -12.10
CA VAL A 354 -45.57 24.03 -11.41
C VAL A 354 -46.48 24.85 -10.50
N PHE A 355 -45.92 25.82 -9.76
CA PHE A 355 -46.70 26.70 -8.89
C PHE A 355 -47.70 27.58 -9.68
N ALA A 356 -47.29 28.12 -10.83
CA ALA A 356 -48.16 28.88 -11.71
C ALA A 356 -49.31 28.02 -12.28
N MET A 357 -49.03 26.77 -12.69
CA MET A 357 -50.07 25.85 -13.17
C MET A 357 -51.10 25.50 -12.08
N VAL A 358 -50.65 25.30 -10.83
CA VAL A 358 -51.56 25.08 -9.70
C VAL A 358 -52.46 26.29 -9.46
N ILE A 359 -51.91 27.50 -9.50
CA ILE A 359 -52.70 28.73 -9.35
C ILE A 359 -53.73 28.86 -10.47
N VAL A 360 -53.35 28.66 -11.72
CA VAL A 360 -54.28 28.72 -12.87
C VAL A 360 -55.38 27.69 -12.74
N GLY A 361 -55.05 26.46 -12.31
CA GLY A 361 -56.03 25.41 -12.03
C GLY A 361 -57.03 25.80 -10.92
N LEU A 362 -56.54 26.36 -9.81
CA LEU A 362 -57.40 26.81 -8.70
C LEU A 362 -58.31 27.97 -9.12
N VAL A 363 -57.81 28.94 -9.87
CA VAL A 363 -58.59 30.05 -10.43
C VAL A 363 -59.65 29.52 -11.41
N GLY A 364 -59.28 28.60 -12.29
CA GLY A 364 -60.21 27.96 -13.22
C GLY A 364 -61.34 27.21 -12.52
N VAL A 365 -61.02 26.43 -11.48
CA VAL A 365 -62.02 25.74 -10.65
C VAL A 365 -62.95 26.73 -9.93
N TRP A 366 -62.40 27.82 -9.42
CA TRP A 366 -63.18 28.87 -8.76
C TRP A 366 -64.14 29.57 -9.73
N ILE A 367 -63.68 29.94 -10.92
CA ILE A 367 -64.51 30.54 -11.99
C ILE A 367 -65.61 29.55 -12.40
N TYR A 368 -65.26 28.28 -12.65
CA TYR A 368 -66.22 27.25 -13.03
C TYR A 368 -67.31 27.07 -11.96
N ARG A 369 -66.92 26.97 -10.68
CA ARG A 369 -67.87 26.88 -9.56
C ARG A 369 -68.80 28.08 -9.49
N ARG A 370 -68.28 29.29 -9.71
CA ARG A 370 -69.08 30.53 -9.68
C ARG A 370 -70.05 30.62 -10.86
N SER A 371 -69.65 30.14 -12.04
CA SER A 371 -70.53 30.12 -13.22
C SER A 371 -71.70 29.13 -13.11
N LYS A 372 -71.56 28.09 -12.29
CA LYS A 372 -72.63 27.09 -12.03
C LYS A 372 -73.58 27.46 -10.90
N SER A 373 -73.22 28.43 -10.07
CA SER A 373 -74.05 28.96 -8.96
C SER A 373 -74.85 30.20 -9.36
N THR A 374 -74.81 30.60 -10.62
CA THR A 374 -75.64 31.63 -11.25
C THR A 374 -76.50 30.93 -12.30
#